data_AF-A0A453CMD1-F1
#
_entry.id   AF-A0A453CMD1-F1
#
_cell.length_a   1.000
_cell.length_b   1.000
_cell.length_c   1.000
_cell.angle_alpha   90.00
_cell.angle_beta   90.00
_cell.angle_gamma   90.00
#
_symmetry.space_group_name_H-M   'P 1'
#
loop_
_entity.id
_entity.type
_entity.pdbx_description
1 polymer ?
#
loop_
_entity_poly.entity_id
_entity_poly.type
_entity_poly.pdbx_seq_one_letter_code
_entity_poly.pdbx_strand_id
1 'polypeptide(L)'
;TANGGNGVDVAFVSPQPLAESNRLLIIFRDGVMTLWDIKASRVVFVSGRTTQQQSHQEEKNVTSSCWACSKGSKVAIGYDSGDIYLWAIPDIFSAENSSSSSNPNLPLQRLNLGYKLDKVPIISLRWVPSDGKSGRLYINGFSEHAYLYQ
;
A
#
# COMPACT_ATOMS: atom_id res chain seq x y z
N THR A 1 -26.06 14.10 21.16
CA THR A 1 -25.75 12.74 20.65
C THR A 1 -25.41 12.84 19.17
N ALA A 2 -24.15 13.15 18.86
CA ALA A 2 -23.68 13.14 17.48
C ALA A 2 -23.14 11.73 17.22
N ASN A 3 -23.82 10.97 16.37
CA ASN A 3 -23.25 9.74 15.80
C ASN A 3 -22.02 10.14 15.00
N GLY A 4 -20.84 9.94 15.59
CA GLY A 4 -19.57 10.06 14.88
C GLY A 4 -19.56 9.03 13.77
N GLY A 5 -19.72 9.50 12.53
CA GLY A 5 -19.56 8.63 11.38
C GLY A 5 -18.15 8.04 11.41
N ASN A 6 -18.05 6.71 11.47
CA ASN A 6 -16.80 5.96 11.33
C ASN A 6 -16.24 6.14 9.90
N GLY A 7 -15.81 7.35 9.57
CA GLY A 7 -15.07 7.63 8.34
C GLY A 7 -13.64 7.14 8.49
N VAL A 8 -13.15 6.39 7.50
CA VAL A 8 -11.73 6.05 7.43
C VAL A 8 -10.99 7.17 6.72
N ASP A 9 -9.93 7.68 7.33
CA ASP A 9 -9.12 8.76 6.77
C ASP A 9 -8.35 8.33 5.51
N VAL A 10 -8.18 9.27 4.57
CA VAL A 10 -7.24 9.11 3.47
C VAL A 10 -5.82 9.26 4.02
N ALA A 11 -5.01 8.22 3.82
CA ALA A 11 -3.63 8.15 4.28
C ALA A 11 -2.64 8.71 3.25
N PHE A 12 -2.79 8.29 2.00
CA PHE A 12 -1.89 8.65 0.91
C PHE A 12 -2.66 8.79 -0.40
N VAL A 13 -2.21 9.74 -1.22
CA VAL A 13 -2.72 9.97 -2.57
C VAL A 13 -1.51 10.12 -3.49
N SER A 14 -1.47 9.36 -4.58
CA SER A 14 -0.36 9.44 -5.54
C SER A 14 -0.80 9.15 -6.97
N PRO A 15 -0.32 9.92 -7.97
CA PRO A 15 -0.57 9.59 -9.37
C PRO A 15 0.09 8.24 -9.70
N GLN A 16 -0.55 7.44 -10.55
CA GLN A 16 0.05 6.21 -11.04
C GLN A 16 1.14 6.56 -12.07
N PRO A 17 2.39 6.08 -11.90
CA PRO A 17 3.45 6.28 -12.87
C PRO A 17 3.03 5.84 -14.28
N LEU A 18 3.43 6.61 -15.30
CA LEU A 18 3.03 6.48 -16.70
C LEU A 18 1.54 6.78 -16.99
N ALA A 19 0.76 7.12 -15.95
CA ALA A 19 -0.68 7.42 -16.01
C ALA A 19 -1.02 8.74 -15.32
N GLU A 20 -0.07 9.64 -15.10
CA GLU A 20 -0.12 10.65 -14.04
C GLU A 20 -1.30 11.63 -14.21
N SER A 21 -1.74 11.87 -15.45
CA SER A 21 -2.89 12.72 -15.78
C SER A 21 -4.24 11.99 -15.80
N ASN A 22 -4.24 10.65 -15.69
CA ASN A 22 -5.42 9.82 -15.91
C ASN A 22 -5.78 8.96 -14.71
N ARG A 23 -4.81 8.53 -13.88
CA ARG A 23 -5.05 7.62 -12.77
C ARG A 23 -4.42 8.07 -11.46
N LEU A 24 -5.18 7.91 -10.39
CA LEU A 24 -4.81 8.28 -9.02
C LEU A 24 -5.00 7.08 -8.09
N LEU A 25 -3.97 6.71 -7.34
CA LEU A 25 -4.08 5.74 -6.26
C LEU A 25 -4.36 6.47 -4.95
N ILE A 26 -5.46 6.11 -4.29
CA ILE A 26 -5.85 6.58 -2.97
C ILE A 26 -5.72 5.41 -2.00
N ILE A 27 -4.97 5.60 -0.93
CA ILE A 27 -4.76 4.62 0.13
C ILE A 27 -5.35 5.19 1.40
N PHE A 28 -6.17 4.40 2.08
CA PHE A 28 -6.84 4.75 3.32
C PHE A 28 -6.04 4.26 4.53
N ARG A 29 -6.30 4.86 5.69
CA ARG A 29 -5.57 4.56 6.94
C ARG A 29 -5.69 3.09 7.33
N ASP A 30 -6.83 2.47 7.04
CA ASP A 30 -7.17 1.10 7.36
C ASP A 30 -6.58 0.03 6.41
N GLY A 31 -5.81 0.46 5.40
CA GLY A 31 -5.19 -0.42 4.42
C GLY A 31 -5.97 -0.57 3.11
N VAL A 32 -7.22 -0.10 3.02
CA VAL A 32 -7.99 -0.12 1.76
C VAL A 32 -7.33 0.80 0.74
N MET A 33 -7.37 0.40 -0.53
CA MET A 33 -6.80 1.13 -1.64
C MET A 33 -7.80 1.20 -2.78
N THR A 34 -7.89 2.35 -3.43
CA THR A 34 -8.71 2.53 -4.63
C THR A 34 -7.88 3.20 -5.73
N LEU A 35 -7.94 2.67 -6.94
CA LEU A 35 -7.41 3.31 -8.13
C LEU A 35 -8.57 4.01 -8.84
N TRP A 36 -8.46 5.31 -9.02
CA TRP A 36 -9.42 6.15 -9.72
C TRP A 36 -8.95 6.44 -11.14
N ASP A 37 -9.88 6.37 -12.09
CA ASP A 37 -9.73 7.00 -13.39
C ASP A 37 -10.34 8.40 -13.33
N ILE A 38 -9.49 9.40 -13.54
CA ILE A 38 -9.82 10.83 -13.40
C ILE A 38 -10.79 11.26 -14.49
N LYS A 39 -10.55 10.84 -15.74
CA LYS A 39 -11.36 11.27 -16.89
C LYS A 39 -12.72 10.58 -16.91
N ALA A 40 -12.75 9.30 -16.56
CA ALA A 40 -13.99 8.55 -16.41
C ALA A 40 -14.71 8.82 -15.08
N SER A 41 -14.10 9.61 -14.17
CA SER A 41 -14.65 9.99 -12.88
C SER A 41 -15.16 8.79 -12.06
N ARG A 42 -14.43 7.68 -12.07
CA ARG A 42 -14.84 6.44 -11.39
C ARG A 42 -13.68 5.65 -10.84
N VAL A 43 -13.96 4.85 -9.81
CA VAL A 43 -13.06 3.80 -9.32
C VAL A 43 -12.94 2.71 -10.38
N VAL A 44 -11.71 2.30 -10.69
CA VAL A 44 -11.39 1.21 -11.63
C VAL A 44 -10.75 0.00 -10.97
N PHE A 45 -10.29 0.14 -9.72
CA PHE A 45 -9.76 -0.97 -8.93
C PHE A 45 -9.88 -0.68 -7.42
N VAL A 46 -10.18 -1.72 -6.64
CA VAL A 46 -10.24 -1.66 -5.17
C VAL A 46 -9.46 -2.85 -4.61
N SER A 47 -8.66 -2.62 -3.57
CA SER A 47 -7.95 -3.66 -2.83
C SER A 47 -7.73 -3.26 -1.37
N GLY A 48 -6.98 -4.06 -0.60
CA GLY A 48 -6.47 -3.61 0.70
C GLY A 48 -7.25 -4.01 1.97
N ARG A 49 -8.34 -4.78 1.87
CA ARG A 49 -8.95 -5.53 2.98
C ARG A 49 -9.63 -6.79 2.42
N THR A 50 -9.34 -7.97 2.96
CA THR A 50 -10.18 -9.18 2.73
C THR A 50 -10.97 -9.51 3.98
N THR A 51 -12.22 -9.96 3.79
CA THR A 51 -13.05 -10.50 4.88
C THR A 51 -12.39 -11.68 5.60
N GLN A 52 -11.52 -12.45 4.93
CA GLN A 52 -10.75 -13.53 5.55
C GLN A 52 -9.60 -13.03 6.45
N GLN A 53 -9.07 -11.82 6.25
CA GLN A 53 -8.03 -11.25 7.12
C GLN A 53 -8.57 -10.62 8.40
N GLN A 54 -9.87 -10.30 8.45
CA GLN A 54 -10.50 -9.65 9.61
C GLN A 54 -10.58 -10.52 10.87
N SER A 55 -10.62 -11.86 10.75
CA SER A 55 -10.82 -12.72 11.92
C SER A 55 -9.54 -13.03 12.72
N HIS A 56 -8.35 -12.76 12.17
CA HIS A 56 -7.08 -13.18 12.78
C HIS A 56 -5.93 -12.16 12.73
N GLN A 57 -6.05 -11.04 12.00
CA GLN A 57 -5.00 -10.01 12.02
C GLN A 57 -5.40 -8.85 12.93
N GLU A 58 -4.46 -8.42 13.76
CA GLU A 58 -4.57 -7.15 14.48
C GLU A 58 -4.86 -6.01 13.51
N GLU A 59 -5.74 -5.11 13.93
CA GLU A 59 -5.96 -3.88 13.20
C GLU A 59 -4.65 -3.08 13.16
N LYS A 60 -4.23 -2.71 11.96
CA LYS A 60 -3.00 -1.99 11.72
C LYS A 60 -3.24 -0.84 10.78
N ASN A 61 -2.60 0.28 11.07
CA ASN A 61 -2.73 1.48 10.28
C ASN A 61 -1.59 1.58 9.28
N VAL A 62 -1.93 1.98 8.06
CA VAL A 62 -0.94 2.37 7.07
C VAL A 62 -0.16 3.55 7.64
N THR A 63 1.16 3.57 7.56
CA THR A 63 2.01 4.68 8.04
C THR A 63 2.90 5.26 6.94
N SER A 64 3.15 4.50 5.88
CA SER A 64 3.92 4.95 4.73
C SER A 64 3.50 4.22 3.46
N SER A 65 3.71 4.85 2.31
CA SER A 65 3.53 4.21 1.02
C SER A 65 4.47 4.77 -0.04
N CYS A 66 4.84 3.95 -1.01
CA CYS A 66 5.49 4.42 -2.23
C CYS A 66 5.24 3.45 -3.39
N TRP A 67 5.24 3.96 -4.62
CA TRP A 67 5.34 3.10 -5.81
C TRP A 67 6.65 2.30 -5.73
N ALA A 68 6.59 1.02 -6.05
CA ALA A 68 7.71 0.08 -5.96
C ALA A 68 8.18 -0.41 -7.36
N CYS A 69 7.79 0.31 -8.41
CA CYS A 69 8.29 0.13 -9.77
C CYS A 69 8.06 1.39 -10.60
N SER A 70 8.82 1.56 -11.67
CA SER A 70 8.66 2.68 -12.62
C SER A 70 7.43 2.56 -13.50
N LYS A 71 6.84 1.36 -13.62
CA LYS A 71 5.67 1.08 -14.47
C LYS A 71 4.33 1.32 -13.77
N GLY A 72 4.33 1.74 -12.50
CA GLY A 72 3.08 1.95 -11.75
C GLY A 72 2.25 0.68 -11.51
N SER A 73 2.85 -0.51 -11.62
CA SER A 73 2.16 -1.80 -11.42
C SER A 73 2.35 -2.40 -10.02
N LYS A 74 3.14 -1.75 -9.16
CA LYS A 74 3.45 -2.22 -7.80
C LYS A 74 3.54 -1.07 -6.83
N VAL A 75 2.98 -1.25 -5.64
CA VAL A 75 3.07 -0.28 -4.53
C VAL A 75 3.45 -1.00 -3.24
N ALA A 76 4.32 -0.38 -2.46
CA ALA A 76 4.69 -0.82 -1.12
C ALA A 76 3.90 0.00 -0.10
N ILE A 77 3.37 -0.68 0.92
CA ILE A 77 2.62 -0.08 2.02
C ILE A 77 3.26 -0.55 3.33
N GLY A 78 3.73 0.40 4.14
CA GLY A 78 4.25 0.17 5.47
C GLY A 78 3.17 0.43 6.52
N TYR A 79 3.20 -0.35 7.60
CA TYR A 79 2.23 -0.26 8.69
C TYR A 79 2.90 0.08 10.03
N ASP A 80 2.08 0.54 10.98
CA ASP A 80 2.46 0.71 12.40
C ASP A 80 2.93 -0.59 13.06
N SER A 81 2.43 -1.73 12.60
CA SER A 81 2.86 -3.07 13.04
C SER A 81 4.30 -3.43 12.64
N GLY A 82 4.96 -2.64 11.79
CA GLY A 82 6.25 -2.97 11.19
C GLY A 82 6.17 -3.88 9.96
N ASP A 83 4.96 -4.28 9.56
CA ASP A 83 4.75 -5.00 8.31
C ASP A 83 4.94 -4.09 7.10
N ILE A 84 5.43 -4.66 6.00
CA ILE A 84 5.40 -4.04 4.67
C ILE A 84 4.71 -4.97 3.70
N TYR A 85 3.67 -4.49 3.03
CA TYR A 85 2.94 -5.24 2.01
C TYR A 85 3.27 -4.68 0.63
N LEU A 86 3.62 -5.56 -0.30
CA LEU A 86 3.74 -5.25 -1.72
C LEU A 86 2.44 -5.66 -2.42
N TRP A 87 1.81 -4.71 -3.12
CA TRP A 87 0.57 -4.92 -3.84
C TRP A 87 0.77 -4.81 -5.34
N ALA A 88 0.02 -5.60 -6.11
CA ALA A 88 -0.13 -5.41 -7.54
C ALA A 88 -1.18 -4.33 -7.81
N ILE A 89 -0.88 -3.44 -8.74
CA ILE A 89 -1.83 -2.45 -9.25
C ILE A 89 -2.02 -2.70 -10.75
N PRO A 90 -3.25 -2.69 -11.27
CA PRO A 90 -3.49 -2.83 -12.70
C PRO A 90 -2.73 -1.76 -13.49
N ASP A 91 -1.94 -2.21 -14.46
CA ASP A 91 -1.27 -1.33 -15.41
C ASP A 91 -2.32 -0.72 -16.37
N ILE A 92 -1.98 0.37 -17.03
CA ILE A 92 -2.74 0.93 -18.16
C ILE A 92 -2.62 -0.01 -19.37
N PHE A 93 -1.45 -0.62 -19.57
CA PHE A 93 -1.14 -1.40 -20.78
C PHE A 93 -1.69 -2.84 -20.75
N SER A 94 -2.19 -3.32 -19.60
CA SER A 94 -2.67 -4.70 -19.46
C SER A 94 -4.16 -4.88 -19.79
N ALA A 95 -4.76 -3.97 -20.57
CA ALA A 95 -6.21 -3.84 -20.67
C ALA A 95 -6.94 -4.82 -21.62
N GLU A 96 -6.27 -5.72 -22.35
CA GLU A 96 -6.96 -6.47 -23.42
C GLU A 96 -7.08 -7.99 -23.26
N ASN A 97 -6.46 -8.65 -22.26
CA ASN A 97 -6.48 -10.14 -22.20
C ASN A 97 -6.81 -10.78 -20.85
N SER A 98 -7.52 -10.11 -19.95
CA SER A 98 -8.05 -10.77 -18.75
C SER A 98 -9.50 -10.39 -18.47
N SER A 99 -10.38 -10.75 -19.40
CA SER A 99 -11.69 -11.23 -19.00
C SER A 99 -11.48 -12.38 -17.99
N SER A 100 -12.03 -12.22 -16.79
CA SER A 100 -12.17 -13.28 -15.76
C SER A 100 -10.91 -13.90 -15.14
N SER A 101 -9.97 -13.12 -14.60
CA SER A 101 -9.15 -13.63 -13.50
C SER A 101 -9.21 -12.69 -12.32
N SER A 102 -9.84 -13.18 -11.25
CA SER A 102 -9.79 -12.61 -9.92
C SER A 102 -8.36 -12.24 -9.56
N ASN A 103 -7.98 -10.96 -9.65
CA ASN A 103 -6.82 -10.51 -8.90
C ASN A 103 -7.17 -10.81 -7.44
N PRO A 104 -6.47 -11.73 -6.76
CA PRO A 104 -6.77 -11.97 -5.37
C PRO A 104 -6.60 -10.63 -4.66
N ASN A 105 -7.56 -10.26 -3.81
CA ASN A 105 -7.47 -9.08 -2.95
C ASN A 105 -6.40 -9.26 -1.86
N LEU A 106 -5.27 -9.85 -2.22
CA LEU A 106 -4.18 -10.23 -1.36
C LEU A 106 -2.90 -9.54 -1.84
N PRO A 107 -2.02 -9.15 -0.91
CA PRO A 107 -0.72 -8.61 -1.27
C PRO A 107 0.10 -9.67 -2.02
N LEU A 108 0.93 -9.23 -2.97
CA LEU A 108 1.91 -10.07 -3.64
C LEU A 108 2.91 -10.67 -2.65
N GLN A 109 3.32 -9.88 -1.65
CA GLN A 109 4.28 -10.28 -0.65
C GLN A 109 4.04 -9.50 0.64
N ARG A 110 4.13 -10.20 1.78
CA ARG A 110 4.31 -9.59 3.10
C ARG A 110 5.77 -9.73 3.50
N LEU A 111 6.38 -8.62 3.89
CA LEU A 111 7.69 -8.58 4.54
C LEU A 111 7.44 -8.24 6.01
N ASN A 112 7.78 -9.17 6.90
CA ASN A 112 7.77 -8.94 8.33
C ASN A 112 9.20 -8.65 8.77
N LEU A 113 9.47 -7.37 9.07
CA LEU A 113 10.79 -6.93 9.53
C LEU A 113 10.87 -6.88 11.07
N GLY A 114 9.75 -7.11 11.77
CA GLY A 114 9.72 -7.20 13.22
C GLY A 114 10.43 -8.45 13.69
N TYR A 115 11.53 -8.28 14.43
CA TYR A 115 12.17 -9.36 15.17
C TYR A 115 11.66 -9.32 16.61
N LYS A 116 10.87 -10.32 17.03
CA LYS A 116 10.19 -10.40 18.35
C LYS A 116 9.03 -9.40 18.52
N LEU A 117 8.64 -9.11 19.78
CA LEU A 117 7.46 -8.32 20.15
C LEU A 117 7.58 -6.82 19.83
N ASP A 118 8.78 -6.34 19.51
CA ASP A 118 9.03 -4.93 19.23
C ASP A 118 8.62 -4.59 17.79
N LYS A 119 7.34 -4.24 17.64
CA LYS A 119 6.79 -3.70 16.40
C LYS A 119 7.32 -2.29 16.21
N VAL A 120 8.21 -2.10 15.23
CA VAL A 120 8.74 -0.78 14.87
C VAL A 120 7.94 -0.25 13.67
N PRO A 121 7.14 0.82 13.84
CA PRO A 121 6.39 1.44 12.74
C PRO A 121 7.26 1.78 11.54
N ILE A 122 6.77 1.50 10.33
CA ILE A 122 7.45 1.88 9.09
C ILE A 122 7.11 3.33 8.74
N ILE A 123 8.00 4.25 9.09
CA ILE A 123 7.77 5.70 8.97
C ILE A 123 7.99 6.23 7.55
N SER A 124 8.80 5.56 6.74
CA SER A 124 9.02 5.98 5.35
C SER A 124 9.44 4.82 4.47
N LEU A 125 8.95 4.87 3.23
CA LEU A 125 9.34 3.98 2.13
C LEU A 125 9.80 4.84 0.96
N ARG A 126 10.90 4.45 0.32
CA ARG A 126 11.40 5.10 -0.89
C ARG A 126 11.87 4.08 -1.90
N TRP A 127 11.21 4.04 -3.04
CA TRP A 127 11.71 3.32 -4.20
C TRP A 127 12.70 4.17 -4.99
N VAL A 128 13.80 3.55 -5.41
CA VAL A 128 14.78 4.15 -6.31
C VAL A 128 14.97 3.20 -7.50
N PRO A 129 14.68 3.66 -8.74
CA PRO A 129 14.94 2.86 -9.93
C PRO A 129 16.45 2.63 -10.10
N SER A 130 16.82 1.55 -10.76
CA SER A 130 18.21 1.27 -11.13
C SER A 130 18.28 1.08 -12.64
N ASP A 131 19.28 1.69 -13.29
CA ASP A 131 19.47 1.58 -14.73
C ASP A 131 19.80 0.13 -15.11
N GLY A 132 18.82 -0.58 -15.69
CA GLY A 132 18.97 -1.95 -16.19
C GLY A 132 19.00 -3.08 -15.15
N LYS A 133 18.77 -2.79 -13.85
CA LYS A 133 18.68 -3.79 -12.77
C LYS A 133 17.37 -3.68 -12.00
N SER A 134 17.11 -4.63 -11.10
CA SER A 134 16.06 -4.50 -10.09
C SER A 134 16.30 -3.22 -9.25
N GLY A 135 15.29 -2.36 -9.16
CA GLY A 135 15.38 -1.18 -8.30
C GLY A 135 15.43 -1.54 -6.81
N ARG A 136 15.58 -0.53 -5.96
CA ARG A 136 15.78 -0.70 -4.51
C ARG A 136 14.67 -0.01 -3.74
N LEU A 137 14.15 -0.70 -2.73
CA LEU A 137 13.21 -0.15 -1.75
C LEU A 137 13.98 0.13 -0.46
N TYR A 138 14.13 1.41 -0.12
CA TYR A 138 14.67 1.86 1.17
C TYR A 138 13.55 2.00 2.18
N ILE A 139 13.82 1.58 3.41
CA ILE A 139 12.83 1.41 4.48
C ILE A 139 13.43 2.03 5.73
N ASN A 140 12.72 2.96 6.35
CA ASN A 140 13.06 3.47 7.68
C ASN A 140 11.94 3.15 8.65
N GLY A 141 12.32 2.61 9.80
CA GLY A 141 11.45 2.44 10.96
C GLY A 141 11.92 3.31 12.13
N PHE A 142 11.03 3.66 13.03
CA PHE A 142 11.35 4.42 14.24
C PHE A 142 10.56 3.90 15.44
N SER A 143 11.22 3.78 16.59
CA SER A 143 10.60 3.42 17.87
C SER A 143 11.23 4.23 18.99
N GLU A 144 10.41 4.91 19.79
CA GLU A 144 10.87 5.66 20.96
C GLU A 144 11.44 4.75 22.06
N HIS A 145 11.03 3.49 22.10
CA HIS A 145 11.46 2.52 23.14
C HIS A 145 12.87 1.96 22.91
N ALA A 146 13.48 2.20 21.75
CA ALA A 146 14.82 1.69 21.44
C ALA A 146 15.94 2.30 22.32
N TYR A 147 15.67 3.46 22.96
CA TYR A 147 16.63 4.14 23.83
C TYR A 147 16.66 3.59 25.27
N LEU A 148 15.74 2.70 25.65
CA LEU A 148 15.66 2.18 27.03
C LEU A 148 16.57 0.97 27.29
N TYR A 149 17.32 0.51 26.28
CA TYR A 149 18.22 -0.64 26.37
C TYR A 149 19.69 -0.32 26.05
N GLN A 150 20.11 0.94 26.18
CA GLN A 150 21.53 1.35 26.11
C GLN A 150 22.15 1.50 27.49
#